data_AF-A0A527YZB6-F1
#
_entry.id   AF-A0A527YZB6-F1
#
_cell.length_a   1.000
_cell.length_b   1.000
_cell.length_c   1.000
_cell.angle_alpha   90.00
_cell.angle_beta   90.00
_cell.angle_gamma   90.00
#
_symmetry.space_group_name_H-M   'P 1'
#
loop_
_entity.id
_entity.type
_entity.pdbx_description
1 polymer ?
#
loop_
_entity_poly.entity_id
_entity_poly.type
_entity_poly.pdbx_seq_one_letter_code
_entity_poly.pdbx_strand_id
1 'polypeptide(L)'
;AVDVQQGDDSSLLEHYRRFLAFRRLHPALAKGDIEFIESQGDTVAFTRREGNEQIVCAFNLGSRPAKVNLGGRSLQPLPGHG
;
A
#
# COMPACT_ATOMS: atom_id res chain seq x y z
N ALA A 1 -27.32 -0.59 4.01
CA ALA A 1 -27.40 -1.25 2.70
C ALA A 1 -26.16 -0.87 1.89
N VAL A 2 -25.49 -1.84 1.28
CA VAL A 2 -24.30 -1.66 0.42
C VAL A 2 -24.65 -0.77 -0.80
N ASP A 3 -25.94 -0.69 -1.12
CA ASP A 3 -26.53 0.12 -2.20
C ASP A 3 -26.37 1.63 -2.00
N VAL A 4 -26.13 2.14 -0.78
CA VAL A 4 -25.94 3.58 -0.54
C VAL A 4 -24.50 4.04 -0.85
N GLN A 5 -23.57 3.10 -1.00
CA GLN A 5 -22.15 3.40 -1.31
C GLN A 5 -21.79 3.17 -2.77
N GLN A 6 -22.70 2.64 -3.60
CA GLN A 6 -22.47 2.52 -5.03
C GLN A 6 -22.56 3.89 -5.69
N GLY A 7 -21.44 4.40 -6.19
CA GLY A 7 -21.37 5.65 -6.96
C GLY A 7 -20.78 6.85 -6.20
N ASP A 8 -20.36 6.68 -4.95
CA ASP A 8 -19.52 7.66 -4.26
C ASP A 8 -18.05 7.24 -4.33
N ASP A 9 -17.28 7.95 -5.16
CA ASP A 9 -15.84 7.71 -5.36
C ASP A 9 -15.02 7.87 -4.07
N SER A 10 -15.54 8.58 -3.07
CA SER A 10 -14.92 8.77 -1.76
C SER A 10 -15.32 7.70 -0.73
N SER A 11 -16.26 6.81 -1.08
CA SER A 11 -16.70 5.76 -0.18
C SER A 11 -15.59 4.74 0.09
N LEU A 12 -15.65 4.15 1.29
CA LEU A 12 -14.76 3.07 1.67
C LEU A 12 -14.84 1.89 0.68
N LEU A 13 -16.04 1.60 0.16
CA LEU A 13 -16.26 0.52 -0.81
C LEU A 13 -15.48 0.76 -2.11
N GLU A 14 -15.57 1.97 -2.69
CA GLU A 14 -14.85 2.28 -3.93
C GLU A 14 -13.33 2.39 -3.70
N HIS A 15 -12.89 2.85 -2.53
CA HIS A 15 -11.48 2.77 -2.14
C HIS A 15 -10.98 1.31 -2.12
N TYR A 16 -11.73 0.40 -1.50
CA TYR A 16 -11.40 -1.03 -1.50
C TYR A 16 -11.39 -1.62 -2.91
N ARG A 17 -12.36 -1.27 -3.76
CA ARG A 17 -12.40 -1.74 -5.16
C ARG A 17 -11.18 -1.30 -5.95
N ARG A 18 -10.79 -0.02 -5.85
CA ARG A 18 -9.58 0.51 -6.50
C ARG A 18 -8.33 -0.19 -5.98
N PHE A 19 -8.18 -0.33 -4.67
CA PHE A 19 -7.02 -1.01 -4.08
C PHE A 19 -6.95 -2.49 -4.48
N LEU A 20 -8.08 -3.20 -4.54
CA LEU A 20 -8.13 -4.59 -4.99
C LEU A 20 -7.80 -4.73 -6.48
N ALA A 21 -8.27 -3.81 -7.32
CA ALA A 21 -7.90 -3.78 -8.73
C ALA A 21 -6.39 -3.55 -8.90
N PHE A 22 -5.84 -2.57 -8.18
CA PHE A 22 -4.41 -2.30 -8.12
C PHE A 22 -3.60 -3.52 -7.64
N ARG A 23 -4.02 -4.16 -6.54
CA ARG A 23 -3.37 -5.36 -6.01
C ARG A 23 -3.31 -6.51 -7.02
N ARG A 24 -4.30 -6.62 -7.92
CA ARG A 24 -4.31 -7.66 -8.96
C ARG A 24 -3.30 -7.41 -10.08
N LEU A 25 -2.88 -6.16 -10.28
CA LEU A 25 -1.88 -5.78 -11.28
C LEU A 25 -0.43 -6.01 -10.81
N HIS A 26 -0.23 -6.16 -9.50
CA HIS A 26 1.09 -6.32 -8.89
C HIS A 26 1.19 -7.66 -8.15
N PRO A 27 1.64 -8.74 -8.82
CA PRO A 27 1.82 -10.05 -8.20
C PRO A 27 2.57 -9.98 -6.88
N ALA A 28 3.61 -9.12 -6.78
CA ALA A 28 4.37 -8.94 -5.56
C ALA A 28 3.49 -8.62 -4.34
N LEU A 29 2.41 -7.85 -4.50
CA LEU A 29 1.47 -7.56 -3.41
C LEU A 29 0.58 -8.74 -3.04
N ALA A 30 0.28 -9.61 -4.00
CA ALA A 30 -0.57 -10.77 -3.82
C ALA A 30 0.20 -11.96 -3.22
N LYS A 31 1.34 -12.32 -3.82
CA LYS A 31 2.09 -13.56 -3.54
C LYS A 31 3.56 -13.34 -3.22
N GLY A 32 4.08 -12.13 -3.41
CA GLY A 32 5.49 -11.84 -3.16
C GLY A 32 5.90 -12.00 -1.69
N ASP A 33 7.16 -12.35 -1.50
CA ASP A 33 7.83 -12.42 -0.20
C ASP A 33 7.72 -11.09 0.54
N ILE A 34 7.68 -11.14 1.86
CA ILE A 34 7.64 -9.94 2.71
C ILE A 34 8.94 -9.79 3.50
N GLU A 35 9.49 -8.58 3.48
CA GLU A 35 10.65 -8.22 4.30
C GLU A 35 10.37 -6.90 5.02
N PHE A 36 10.45 -6.91 6.35
CA PHE A 36 10.15 -5.72 7.15
C PHE A 36 11.29 -4.70 7.09
N ILE A 37 10.92 -3.42 6.97
CA ILE A 37 11.82 -2.29 7.13
C ILE A 37 11.59 -1.74 8.53
N GLU A 38 12.66 -1.55 9.28
CA GLU A 38 12.56 -0.96 10.62
C GLU A 38 11.87 0.42 10.54
N SER A 39 10.79 0.55 11.29
CA SER A 39 9.96 1.74 11.36
C SER A 39 9.62 2.04 12.82
N GLN A 40 9.44 3.31 13.16
CA GLN A 40 9.24 3.75 14.55
C GLN A 40 7.81 4.25 14.80
N GLY A 41 7.38 4.18 16.05
CA GLY A 41 6.06 4.64 16.48
C GLY A 41 4.94 3.88 15.77
N ASP A 42 3.94 4.61 15.28
CA ASP A 42 2.75 4.04 14.63
C ASP A 42 2.95 3.80 13.12
N THR A 43 4.19 3.70 12.65
CA THR A 43 4.47 3.44 11.23
C THR A 43 4.83 1.99 10.99
N VAL A 44 4.38 1.46 9.86
CA VAL A 44 4.70 0.10 9.39
C VAL A 44 5.28 0.19 8.00
N ALA A 45 6.47 -0.32 7.81
CA ALA A 45 7.12 -0.38 6.51
C ALA A 45 7.65 -1.78 6.19
N PHE A 46 7.48 -2.21 4.96
CA PHE A 46 7.99 -3.49 4.46
C PHE A 46 8.12 -3.47 2.95
N THR A 47 8.88 -4.40 2.40
CA THR A 47 8.93 -4.65 0.96
C THR A 47 8.16 -5.92 0.61
N ARG A 48 7.61 -5.94 -0.59
CA ARG A 48 7.02 -7.10 -1.23
C ARG A 48 7.76 -7.40 -2.52
N ARG A 49 8.22 -8.63 -2.71
CA ARG A 49 9.03 -9.00 -3.88
C ARG A 49 8.51 -10.26 -4.56
N GLU A 50 8.30 -10.20 -5.86
CA GLU A 50 8.01 -11.37 -6.69
C GLU A 50 8.69 -11.20 -8.06
N GLY A 51 9.52 -12.17 -8.44
CA GLY A 51 10.31 -12.07 -9.67
C GLY A 51 11.16 -10.80 -9.72
N ASN A 52 10.94 -9.97 -10.74
CA ASN A 52 11.66 -8.72 -10.96
C ASN A 52 10.96 -7.49 -10.35
N GLU A 53 9.81 -7.67 -9.72
CA GLU A 53 9.06 -6.58 -9.10
C GLU A 53 9.37 -6.55 -7.59
N GLN A 54 9.76 -5.38 -7.09
CA GLN A 54 9.88 -5.10 -5.67
C GLN A 54 9.16 -3.81 -5.33
N ILE A 55 8.20 -3.89 -4.42
CA ILE A 55 7.36 -2.77 -4.00
C ILE A 55 7.64 -2.47 -2.53
N VAL A 56 7.87 -1.20 -2.22
CA VAL A 56 7.96 -0.73 -0.84
C VAL A 56 6.59 -0.23 -0.40
N CYS A 57 6.09 -0.80 0.70
CA CYS A 57 4.84 -0.39 1.33
C CYS A 57 5.17 0.33 2.64
N ALA A 58 4.67 1.54 2.81
CA ALA A 58 4.84 2.32 4.03
C ALA A 58 3.48 2.90 4.46
N PHE A 59 3.03 2.53 5.64
CA PHE A 59 1.75 2.92 6.20
C PHE A 59 1.94 3.69 7.50
N ASN A 60 1.17 4.77 7.65
CA ASN A 60 1.01 5.46 8.92
C ASN A 60 -0.31 4.99 9.55
N LEU A 61 -0.21 4.27 10.66
CA LEU A 61 -1.37 3.80 11.42
C LEU A 61 -1.79 4.80 12.52
N GLY A 62 -0.99 5.85 12.72
CA GLY A 62 -1.27 6.92 13.67
C GLY A 62 -2.12 8.05 13.08
N SER A 63 -2.60 8.93 13.96
CA SER A 63 -3.40 10.11 13.58
C SER A 63 -2.56 11.36 13.28
N ARG A 64 -1.23 11.27 13.42
CA ARG A 64 -0.29 12.39 13.20
C ARG A 64 0.64 12.08 12.04
N PRO A 65 1.11 13.09 11.28
CA PRO A 65 2.14 12.90 10.27
C PRO A 65 3.39 12.23 10.86
N ALA A 66 3.93 11.25 10.14
CA ALA A 66 5.11 10.50 10.54
C ALA A 66 6.12 10.43 9.39
N LYS A 67 7.39 10.18 9.73
CA LYS A 67 8.46 9.98 8.77
C LYS A 67 8.98 8.55 8.89
N VAL A 68 9.20 7.90 7.76
CA VAL A 68 9.76 6.55 7.68
C VAL A 68 11.11 6.63 6.96
N ASN A 69 12.14 6.02 7.52
CA ASN A 69 13.43 5.90 6.87
C ASN A 69 13.43 4.66 5.96
N LEU A 70 13.37 4.88 4.65
CA LEU A 70 13.40 3.80 3.65
C LEU A 70 14.82 3.47 3.18
N GLY A 71 15.85 3.92 3.89
CA GLY A 71 17.26 3.73 3.55
C GLY A 71 17.67 4.43 2.25
N GLY A 72 18.85 4.08 1.72
CA GLY A 72 19.40 4.63 0.47
C GLY A 72 18.79 4.02 -0.81
N ARG A 73 17.54 3.55 -0.76
CA ARG A 73 16.88 2.88 -1.89
C ARG A 73 16.50 3.89 -2.97
N SER A 74 16.68 3.53 -4.23
CA SER A 74 16.09 4.28 -5.34
C SER A 74 14.64 3.85 -5.52
N LEU A 75 13.70 4.75 -5.25
CA LEU A 75 12.27 4.47 -5.27
C LEU A 75 11.58 5.30 -6.32
N GLN A 76 10.63 4.69 -7.01
CA GLN A 76 9.71 5.39 -7.91
C GLN A 76 8.29 5.30 -7.33
N PRO A 77 7.52 6.41 -7.32
CA PRO A 77 6.13 6.37 -6.91
C PRO A 77 5.33 5.40 -7.76
N LEU A 78 4.53 4.56 -7.11
CA LEU A 78 3.65 3.60 -7.77
C LEU A 78 2.19 4.07 -7.63
N PRO A 79 1.61 4.73 -8.65
CA PRO A 79 0.25 5.28 -8.58
C PRO A 79 -0.83 4.20 -8.70
N GLY A 80 -2.09 4.57 -8.44
CA GLY A 80 -3.26 3.72 -8.73
C GLY A 80 -3.78 2.90 -7.55
N HIS A 81 -3.14 2.96 -6.39
CA HIS A 81 -3.58 2.26 -5.18
C HIS A 81 -4.77 2.92 -4.46
N GLY A 82 -5.10 4.18 -4.78
CA GLY A 82 -6.24 4.91 -4.21
C GLY A 82 -5.99 6.39 -4.07
#